data_AF-A0A8T3WE97-F1
#
_entry.id   AF-A0A8T3WE97-F1
#
_cell.length_a   1.000
_cell.length_b   1.000
_cell.length_c   1.000
_cell.angle_alpha   90.00
_cell.angle_beta   90.00
_cell.angle_gamma   90.00
#
_symmetry.space_group_name_H-M   'P 1'
#
loop_
_entity.id
_entity.type
_entity.pdbx_description
1 polymer ?
#
loop_
_entity_poly.entity_id
_entity_poly.type
_entity_poly.pdbx_seq_one_letter_code
_entity_poly.pdbx_strand_id
1 'polypeptide(L)'
;MGFYQELTKEYHEGMSKKAINKLKSKIAKKYALDKLPRDSDIMLASGKTIKSKTVRTLSGVAPIAVMTKPIACKHGRCIFCPGGPSSYFGDVPQSYTGKEPSTMRAIRNNYDPYLIVFNRLEQYICLGQLPEKVELIIQGGTFCSFPKEYQEYVIKYCFKALNDFSALFYTNNQFNIERFKEFFELPSDIYSEERIARVKEKILSIKDECILENEQDKNETANIRCVGLTIETKPDWAKLNEGNEMLRLGCTRIELGLQSLFDEVLLFNHRGHNLADSIESLQILKDLGFKINAHYMLGLPSSTKEMDLEGFKTMFEDSRFCPDMLKIYPCLVIKGTPLYNMWKQGKYRAVETKEAAEIIAEGKKYIPEYCRIMRIQRDIPTYVTSSGVDRTNLRQYVGQELKKRGIKCRCIRCRESGRASIIKNPELKIIEYGSSGGKEFFISFVDENDTLIGFCRMRFPSQFLREEITQDSALIRELHVFSSAVSIGKTPENKEMQHRGFGKILLKKAEEIAKSNGKNKIVVISGVGVRQYYYKQGYHKENPYVVKYI
;
A
#
# COMPACT_ATOMS: atom_id res chain seq x y z
N MET A 1 0.75 25.42 -37.01
CA MET A 1 0.03 24.62 -35.99
C MET A 1 1.05 23.69 -35.36
N GLY A 2 1.11 23.56 -34.05
CA GLY A 2 2.02 22.60 -33.40
C GLY A 2 1.48 21.17 -33.45
N PHE A 3 2.36 20.16 -33.35
CA PHE A 3 1.99 18.73 -33.34
C PHE A 3 0.78 18.44 -32.42
N TYR A 4 0.84 18.93 -31.18
CA TYR A 4 -0.20 18.72 -30.18
C TYR A 4 -1.51 19.46 -30.48
N GLN A 5 -1.47 20.61 -31.15
CA GLN A 5 -2.66 21.35 -31.55
C GLN A 5 -3.42 20.63 -32.67
N GLU A 6 -2.70 20.09 -33.65
CA GLU A 6 -3.29 19.31 -34.74
C GLU A 6 -3.85 17.97 -34.24
N LEU A 7 -3.13 17.32 -33.33
CA LEU A 7 -3.56 16.08 -32.69
C LEU A 7 -4.82 16.25 -31.85
N THR A 8 -4.92 17.33 -31.09
CA THR A 8 -6.12 17.66 -30.30
C THR A 8 -7.33 17.97 -31.19
N LYS A 9 -7.10 18.58 -32.37
CA LYS A 9 -8.16 18.89 -33.33
C LYS A 9 -8.73 17.65 -34.00
N GLU A 10 -7.86 16.69 -34.38
CA GLU A 10 -8.27 15.41 -35.00
C GLU A 10 -8.71 14.34 -33.96
N TYR A 11 -8.51 14.57 -32.66
CA TYR A 11 -8.91 13.66 -31.59
C TYR A 11 -10.37 13.87 -31.13
N HIS A 12 -11.15 12.78 -31.15
CA HIS A 12 -12.52 12.74 -30.64
C HIS A 12 -12.68 11.66 -29.56
N GLU A 13 -13.46 11.97 -28.52
CA GLU A 13 -13.75 11.02 -27.44
C GLU A 13 -14.48 9.79 -27.99
N GLY A 14 -14.05 8.59 -27.59
CA GLY A 14 -14.60 7.32 -28.08
C GLY A 14 -13.79 6.66 -29.20
N MET A 15 -12.74 7.31 -29.75
CA MET A 15 -11.83 6.66 -30.69
C MET A 15 -11.21 5.38 -30.11
N SER A 16 -11.19 4.32 -30.92
CA SER A 16 -10.52 3.07 -30.54
C SER A 16 -9.01 3.27 -30.36
N LYS A 17 -8.38 2.49 -29.50
CA LYS A 17 -6.92 2.59 -29.25
C LYS A 17 -6.09 2.41 -30.54
N LYS A 18 -6.58 1.58 -31.47
CA LYS A 18 -5.97 1.39 -32.79
C LYS A 18 -6.06 2.67 -33.64
N ALA A 19 -7.20 3.35 -33.60
CA ALA A 19 -7.40 4.62 -34.30
C ALA A 19 -6.53 5.75 -33.70
N ILE A 20 -6.42 5.84 -32.37
CA ILE A 20 -5.54 6.79 -31.68
C ILE A 20 -4.08 6.57 -32.08
N ASN A 21 -3.61 5.32 -32.08
CA ASN A 21 -2.24 5.01 -32.51
C ASN A 21 -1.98 5.33 -33.98
N LYS A 22 -2.96 5.12 -34.86
CA LYS A 22 -2.85 5.48 -36.28
C LYS A 22 -2.79 7.00 -36.46
N LEU A 23 -3.62 7.75 -35.72
CA LEU A 23 -3.62 9.21 -35.72
C LEU A 23 -2.27 9.77 -35.23
N LYS A 24 -1.76 9.25 -34.10
CA LYS A 24 -0.43 9.58 -33.59
C LYS A 24 0.67 9.37 -34.63
N SER A 25 0.66 8.22 -35.30
CA SER A 25 1.69 7.90 -36.30
C SER A 25 1.61 8.80 -37.53
N LYS A 26 0.39 9.11 -38.00
CA LYS A 26 0.16 10.05 -39.11
C LYS A 26 0.72 11.43 -38.79
N ILE A 27 0.35 11.99 -37.64
CA ILE A 27 0.76 13.34 -37.24
C ILE A 27 2.25 13.35 -36.87
N ALA A 28 2.78 12.31 -36.21
CA ALA A 28 4.20 12.25 -35.84
C ALA A 28 5.11 12.25 -37.07
N LYS A 29 4.71 11.55 -38.15
CA LYS A 29 5.40 11.61 -39.44
C LYS A 29 5.35 13.01 -40.06
N LYS A 30 4.21 13.69 -39.98
CA LYS A 30 4.04 15.05 -40.53
C LYS A 30 4.97 16.07 -39.85
N TYR A 31 5.23 15.92 -38.55
CA TYR A 31 6.08 16.81 -37.77
C TYR A 31 7.50 16.27 -37.55
N ALA A 32 7.89 15.20 -38.26
CA ALA A 32 9.21 14.57 -38.15
C ALA A 32 9.64 14.26 -36.70
N LEU A 33 8.72 13.75 -35.88
CA LEU A 33 9.04 13.37 -34.50
C LEU A 33 9.79 12.04 -34.45
N ASP A 34 10.93 12.02 -33.76
CA ASP A 34 11.74 10.81 -33.53
C ASP A 34 11.03 9.74 -32.69
N LYS A 35 10.03 10.16 -31.89
CA LYS A 35 9.25 9.27 -31.02
C LYS A 35 7.77 9.57 -31.11
N LEU A 36 6.97 8.51 -31.09
CA LEU A 36 5.53 8.59 -30.95
C LEU A 36 5.17 9.10 -29.54
N PRO A 37 4.31 10.12 -29.41
CA PRO A 37 3.89 10.63 -28.11
C PRO A 37 2.99 9.63 -27.37
N ARG A 38 3.08 9.63 -26.05
CA ARG A 38 2.32 8.73 -25.18
C ARG A 38 0.88 9.20 -25.08
N ASP A 39 0.00 8.31 -24.63
CA ASP A 39 -1.42 8.65 -24.39
C ASP A 39 -1.53 9.83 -23.40
N SER A 40 -0.67 9.88 -22.37
CA SER A 40 -0.60 10.97 -21.40
C SER A 40 -0.26 12.32 -22.02
N ASP A 41 0.64 12.34 -23.00
CA ASP A 41 1.10 13.58 -23.64
C ASP A 41 -0.05 14.21 -24.45
N ILE A 42 -0.91 13.37 -25.05
CA ILE A 42 -2.13 13.82 -25.73
C ILE A 42 -3.20 14.27 -24.73
N MET A 43 -3.38 13.56 -23.61
CA MET A 43 -4.36 13.97 -22.59
C MET A 43 -4.04 15.37 -22.07
N LEU A 44 -2.77 15.63 -21.76
CA LEU A 44 -2.29 16.92 -21.30
C LEU A 44 -2.47 18.03 -22.34
N ALA A 45 -2.20 17.73 -23.61
CA ALA A 45 -2.35 18.67 -24.72
C ALA A 45 -3.79 18.95 -25.15
N SER A 46 -4.67 17.96 -25.04
CA SER A 46 -6.05 18.05 -25.53
C SER A 46 -7.05 18.49 -24.48
N GLY A 47 -6.70 18.36 -23.19
CA GLY A 47 -7.64 18.47 -22.09
C GLY A 47 -8.69 17.36 -22.06
N LYS A 48 -8.65 16.39 -23.00
CA LYS A 48 -9.62 15.31 -23.13
C LYS A 48 -9.04 14.01 -22.56
N THR A 49 -9.90 13.23 -21.91
CA THR A 49 -9.47 11.98 -21.28
C THR A 49 -9.32 10.88 -22.35
N ILE A 50 -8.09 10.49 -22.65
CA ILE A 50 -7.82 9.26 -23.39
C ILE A 50 -7.90 8.11 -22.39
N LYS A 51 -8.70 7.08 -22.69
CA LYS A 51 -8.69 5.83 -21.94
C LYS A 51 -7.36 5.10 -22.14
N SER A 52 -6.27 5.61 -21.57
CA SER A 52 -5.11 4.79 -21.25
C SER A 52 -5.55 3.78 -20.19
N LYS A 53 -4.96 2.57 -20.19
CA LYS A 53 -5.37 1.43 -19.33
C LYS A 53 -5.89 1.93 -17.99
N THR A 54 -7.17 1.69 -17.70
CA THR A 54 -7.80 2.09 -16.43
C THR A 54 -6.88 1.65 -15.30
N VAL A 55 -6.20 2.61 -14.68
CA VAL A 55 -5.26 2.28 -13.61
C VAL A 55 -6.09 1.73 -12.46
N ARG A 56 -5.64 0.58 -11.94
CA ARG A 56 -6.33 -0.25 -10.95
C ARG A 56 -6.37 0.39 -9.55
N THR A 57 -6.74 1.65 -9.41
CA THR A 57 -7.21 2.17 -8.12
C THR A 57 -8.67 1.73 -7.94
N LEU A 58 -8.86 0.42 -7.77
CA LEU A 58 -10.15 -0.22 -7.45
C LEU A 58 -10.75 0.36 -6.17
N SER A 59 -9.90 0.81 -5.23
CA SER A 59 -10.27 1.25 -3.88
C SER A 59 -10.59 2.75 -3.75
N GLY A 60 -10.39 3.57 -4.79
CA GLY A 60 -10.50 5.04 -4.67
C GLY A 60 -9.42 5.70 -3.80
N VAL A 61 -8.41 4.94 -3.35
CA VAL A 61 -7.24 5.42 -2.61
C VAL A 61 -5.99 5.26 -3.47
N ALA A 62 -5.21 6.33 -3.60
CA ALA A 62 -4.00 6.37 -4.42
C ALA A 62 -2.74 6.08 -3.58
N PRO A 63 -2.00 4.98 -3.84
CA PRO A 63 -0.78 4.68 -3.09
C PRO A 63 0.38 5.60 -3.50
N ILE A 64 1.09 6.15 -2.53
CA ILE A 64 2.31 6.93 -2.74
C ILE A 64 3.44 6.24 -1.97
N ALA A 65 4.27 5.49 -2.70
CA ALA A 65 5.42 4.83 -2.14
C ALA A 65 6.61 5.80 -2.05
N VAL A 66 7.18 5.93 -0.85
CA VAL A 66 8.32 6.78 -0.54
C VAL A 66 9.45 5.89 -0.02
N MET A 67 10.61 5.93 -0.66
CA MET A 67 11.79 5.21 -0.17
C MET A 67 12.68 6.12 0.64
N THR A 68 13.17 5.59 1.74
CA THR A 68 14.17 6.25 2.57
C THR A 68 15.57 6.06 2.01
N LYS A 69 16.53 6.82 2.54
CA LYS A 69 17.94 6.68 2.17
C LYS A 69 18.42 5.24 2.44
N PRO A 70 19.41 4.74 1.68
CA PRO A 70 20.05 3.45 1.98
C PRO A 70 20.72 3.49 3.36
N ILE A 71 20.50 2.46 4.18
CA ILE A 71 21.19 2.27 5.47
C ILE A 71 21.45 0.78 5.68
N ALA A 72 22.62 0.42 6.19
CA ALA A 72 22.94 -0.97 6.47
C ALA A 72 22.03 -1.54 7.56
N CYS A 73 21.66 -2.81 7.43
CA CYS A 73 21.05 -3.56 8.52
C CYS A 73 22.09 -3.82 9.61
N LYS A 74 21.73 -3.61 10.88
CA LYS A 74 22.63 -3.88 12.03
C LYS A 74 23.11 -5.34 12.10
N HIS A 75 22.25 -6.30 11.72
CA HIS A 75 22.59 -7.73 11.71
C HIS A 75 23.41 -8.18 10.49
N GLY A 76 23.79 -7.26 9.60
CA GLY A 76 24.43 -7.60 8.34
C GLY A 76 23.44 -7.96 7.22
N ARG A 77 23.91 -8.74 6.24
CA ARG A 77 23.19 -8.97 4.98
C ARG A 77 22.55 -10.36 4.94
N CYS A 78 21.23 -10.40 4.75
CA CYS A 78 20.51 -11.65 4.50
C CYS A 78 20.94 -12.27 3.15
N ILE A 79 20.92 -13.60 3.07
CA ILE A 79 21.42 -14.37 1.91
C ILE A 79 20.77 -13.96 0.58
N PHE A 80 19.46 -13.70 0.59
CA PHE A 80 18.67 -13.37 -0.60
C PHE A 80 18.51 -11.86 -0.87
N CYS A 81 19.05 -10.98 -0.02
CA CYS A 81 18.80 -9.55 -0.09
C CYS A 81 19.68 -8.87 -1.18
N PRO A 82 19.10 -8.32 -2.27
CA PRO A 82 19.89 -7.77 -3.37
C PRO A 82 20.49 -6.38 -3.09
N GLY A 83 19.81 -5.56 -2.31
CA GLY A 83 20.15 -4.16 -2.08
C GLY A 83 20.91 -3.88 -0.79
N GLY A 84 21.07 -2.59 -0.51
CA GLY A 84 21.81 -2.04 0.61
C GLY A 84 22.97 -1.15 0.18
N PRO A 85 23.58 -0.41 1.13
CA PRO A 85 24.80 0.33 0.86
C PRO A 85 25.88 -0.59 0.27
N SER A 86 26.61 -0.09 -0.73
CA SER A 86 27.68 -0.81 -1.42
C SER A 86 27.27 -2.18 -1.98
N SER A 87 25.99 -2.35 -2.33
CA SER A 87 25.51 -3.57 -3.00
C SER A 87 26.00 -3.63 -4.45
N TYR A 88 25.74 -4.76 -5.13
CA TYR A 88 25.98 -4.91 -6.57
C TYR A 88 25.25 -3.85 -7.42
N PHE A 89 24.17 -3.27 -6.89
CA PHE A 89 23.39 -2.21 -7.54
C PHE A 89 23.76 -0.80 -7.06
N GLY A 90 24.85 -0.65 -6.31
CA GLY A 90 25.24 0.60 -5.64
C GLY A 90 24.45 0.84 -4.35
N ASP A 91 24.37 2.11 -3.94
CA ASP A 91 23.66 2.53 -2.73
C ASP A 91 22.15 2.63 -2.98
N VAL A 92 21.48 1.50 -2.75
CA VAL A 92 20.03 1.37 -2.90
C VAL A 92 19.41 0.87 -1.60
N PRO A 93 18.14 1.19 -1.32
CA PRO A 93 17.46 0.71 -0.11
C PRO A 93 17.45 -0.82 -0.02
N GLN A 94 17.43 -1.30 1.22
CA GLN A 94 17.46 -2.72 1.53
C GLN A 94 16.37 -3.49 0.79
N SER A 95 16.77 -4.64 0.26
CA SER A 95 15.92 -5.53 -0.54
C SER A 95 15.61 -5.06 -1.97
N TYR A 96 15.96 -3.83 -2.39
CA TYR A 96 15.66 -3.31 -3.73
C TYR A 96 16.89 -3.34 -4.65
N THR A 97 16.68 -3.26 -5.97
CA THR A 97 17.78 -3.28 -6.96
C THR A 97 18.03 -1.92 -7.61
N GLY A 98 17.29 -0.87 -7.25
CA GLY A 98 17.41 0.45 -7.89
C GLY A 98 16.70 0.53 -9.25
N LYS A 99 16.03 -0.54 -9.69
CA LYS A 99 15.39 -0.64 -11.01
C LYS A 99 13.87 -0.64 -10.93
N GLU A 100 13.34 -0.71 -9.71
CA GLU A 100 11.91 -0.61 -9.43
C GLU A 100 11.43 0.83 -9.62
N PRO A 101 10.19 1.07 -10.11
CA PRO A 101 9.70 2.43 -10.36
C PRO A 101 9.71 3.36 -9.15
N SER A 102 9.49 2.84 -7.94
CA SER A 102 9.59 3.63 -6.70
C SER A 102 11.05 3.95 -6.36
N THR A 103 11.98 3.01 -6.52
CA THR A 103 13.40 3.24 -6.26
C THR A 103 14.02 4.21 -7.24
N MET A 104 13.75 4.06 -8.54
CA MET A 104 14.25 5.01 -9.56
C MET A 104 13.78 6.44 -9.28
N ARG A 105 12.53 6.61 -8.84
CA ARG A 105 11.99 7.92 -8.42
C ARG A 105 12.73 8.46 -7.21
N ALA A 106 13.00 7.62 -6.21
CA ALA A 106 13.72 8.03 -5.02
C ALA A 106 15.16 8.47 -5.32
N ILE A 107 15.89 7.69 -6.12
CA ILE A 107 17.24 8.00 -6.59
C ILE A 107 17.26 9.36 -7.31
N ARG A 108 16.36 9.58 -8.28
CA ARG A 108 16.26 10.86 -9.01
C ARG A 108 16.02 12.06 -8.10
N ASN A 109 15.28 11.86 -7.00
CA ASN A 109 14.96 12.90 -6.04
C ASN A 109 15.93 12.93 -4.84
N ASN A 110 17.04 12.21 -4.90
CA ASN A 110 18.01 12.08 -3.82
C ASN A 110 17.37 11.69 -2.46
N TYR A 111 16.35 10.83 -2.52
CA TYR A 111 15.58 10.36 -1.37
C TYR A 111 14.89 11.49 -0.58
N ASP A 112 14.64 12.66 -1.18
CA ASP A 112 13.88 13.74 -0.56
C ASP A 112 12.37 13.41 -0.57
N PRO A 113 11.73 13.25 0.60
CA PRO A 113 10.32 12.85 0.71
C PRO A 113 9.38 13.86 0.04
N TYR A 114 9.67 15.16 0.14
CA TYR A 114 8.82 16.22 -0.39
C TYR A 114 8.74 16.14 -1.92
N LEU A 115 9.91 16.03 -2.55
CA LEU A 115 10.04 15.88 -4.00
C LEU A 115 9.43 14.57 -4.52
N ILE A 116 9.62 13.46 -3.80
CA ILE A 116 9.06 12.15 -4.16
C ILE A 116 7.52 12.23 -4.21
N VAL A 117 6.90 12.84 -3.21
CA VAL A 117 5.45 13.00 -3.13
C VAL A 117 4.94 13.92 -4.24
N PHE A 118 5.53 15.10 -4.44
CA PHE A 118 5.17 16.01 -5.53
C PHE A 118 5.25 15.32 -6.90
N ASN A 119 6.35 14.61 -7.17
CA ASN A 119 6.52 13.91 -8.43
C ASN A 119 5.56 12.72 -8.60
N ARG A 120 5.07 12.12 -7.51
CA ARG A 120 4.02 11.10 -7.58
C ARG A 120 2.64 11.68 -7.84
N LEU A 121 2.33 12.82 -7.25
CA LEU A 121 1.09 13.54 -7.52
C LEU A 121 1.05 14.06 -8.95
N GLU A 122 2.12 14.71 -9.43
CA GLU A 122 2.29 15.12 -10.84
C GLU A 122 1.98 13.95 -11.78
N GLN A 123 2.59 12.79 -11.53
CA GLN A 123 2.35 11.61 -12.35
C GLN A 123 0.89 11.16 -12.33
N TYR A 124 0.19 11.23 -11.20
CA TYR A 124 -1.23 10.89 -11.15
C TYR A 124 -2.06 11.82 -12.03
N ILE A 125 -1.85 13.15 -11.90
CA ILE A 125 -2.58 14.14 -12.72
C ILE A 125 -2.29 13.92 -14.21
N CYS A 126 -1.03 13.70 -14.60
CA CYS A 126 -0.64 13.42 -15.98
C CYS A 126 -1.23 12.12 -16.54
N LEU A 127 -1.67 11.20 -15.67
CA LEU A 127 -2.38 9.97 -16.04
C LEU A 127 -3.92 10.14 -15.98
N GLY A 128 -4.41 11.36 -15.82
CA GLY A 128 -5.83 11.68 -15.72
C GLY A 128 -6.47 11.24 -14.40
N GLN A 129 -5.69 11.08 -13.34
CA GLN A 129 -6.17 10.74 -12.00
C GLN A 129 -6.02 11.94 -11.08
N LEU A 130 -7.11 12.33 -10.42
CA LEU A 130 -7.09 13.36 -9.38
C LEU A 130 -7.27 12.69 -8.01
N PRO A 131 -6.18 12.39 -7.28
CA PRO A 131 -6.29 11.68 -6.01
C PRO A 131 -6.77 12.60 -4.89
N GLU A 132 -7.95 12.34 -4.34
CA GLU A 132 -8.45 12.99 -3.11
C GLU A 132 -7.98 12.26 -1.84
N LYS A 133 -7.77 10.94 -1.95
CA LYS A 133 -7.36 10.07 -0.84
C LYS A 133 -6.08 9.36 -1.21
N VAL A 134 -5.07 9.47 -0.36
CA VAL A 134 -3.77 8.83 -0.54
C VAL A 134 -3.42 7.91 0.60
N GLU A 135 -2.70 6.84 0.28
CA GLU A 135 -2.03 6.01 1.26
C GLU A 135 -0.52 6.16 1.09
N LEU A 136 0.15 6.74 2.08
CA LEU A 136 1.61 6.82 2.10
C LEU A 136 2.18 5.46 2.49
N ILE A 137 3.21 5.00 1.79
CA ILE A 137 3.87 3.71 2.03
C ILE A 137 5.38 3.96 2.13
N ILE A 138 5.93 3.89 3.33
CA ILE A 138 7.36 4.05 3.57
C ILE A 138 8.04 2.70 3.35
N GLN A 139 8.89 2.65 2.33
CA GLN A 139 9.52 1.42 1.85
C GLN A 139 11.01 1.37 2.21
N GLY A 140 11.53 0.14 2.37
CA GLY A 140 12.95 -0.12 2.63
C GLY A 140 13.21 -1.13 3.75
N GLY A 141 12.22 -1.36 4.63
CA GLY A 141 12.29 -2.36 5.70
C GLY A 141 13.25 -2.01 6.85
N THR A 142 13.91 -0.85 6.81
CA THR A 142 14.86 -0.37 7.82
C THR A 142 14.48 0.98 8.41
N PHE A 143 13.29 1.50 8.08
CA PHE A 143 12.88 2.86 8.48
C PHE A 143 12.93 3.08 10.00
N CYS A 144 12.43 2.11 10.78
CA CYS A 144 12.42 2.18 12.24
C CYS A 144 13.81 2.11 12.87
N SER A 145 14.87 1.78 12.11
CA SER A 145 16.25 1.77 12.60
C SER A 145 16.96 3.12 12.48
N PHE A 146 16.37 4.08 11.77
CA PHE A 146 16.92 5.44 11.66
C PHE A 146 16.73 6.23 12.96
N PRO A 147 17.54 7.27 13.22
CA PRO A 147 17.27 8.25 14.26
C PRO A 147 15.86 8.84 14.13
N LYS A 148 15.21 9.16 15.26
CA LYS A 148 13.83 9.64 15.29
C LYS A 148 13.66 10.93 14.49
N GLU A 149 14.68 11.79 14.48
CA GLU A 149 14.71 13.05 13.72
C GLU A 149 14.59 12.82 12.22
N TYR A 150 15.23 11.75 11.72
CA TYR A 150 15.12 11.38 10.31
C TYR A 150 13.77 10.73 9.99
N GLN A 151 13.24 9.90 10.91
CA GLN A 151 11.90 9.33 10.76
C GLN A 151 10.85 10.44 10.68
N GLU A 152 10.91 11.40 11.60
CA GLU A 152 10.06 12.58 11.59
C GLU A 152 10.25 13.38 10.31
N TYR A 153 11.49 13.71 9.91
CA TYR A 153 11.78 14.44 8.69
C TYR A 153 11.07 13.83 7.47
N VAL A 154 11.15 12.50 7.31
CA VAL A 154 10.52 11.79 6.19
C VAL A 154 9.01 12.00 6.20
N ILE A 155 8.36 11.73 7.32
CA ILE A 155 6.90 11.78 7.41
C ILE A 155 6.37 13.22 7.35
N LYS A 156 7.04 14.13 8.06
CA LYS A 156 6.74 15.57 8.10
C LYS A 156 6.67 16.15 6.70
N TYR A 157 7.71 15.92 5.90
CA TYR A 157 7.76 16.44 4.53
C TYR A 157 6.88 15.66 3.54
N CYS A 158 6.45 14.43 3.87
CA CYS A 158 5.38 13.78 3.11
C CYS A 158 4.04 14.50 3.34
N PHE A 159 3.66 14.76 4.59
CA PHE A 159 2.41 15.49 4.89
C PHE A 159 2.44 16.91 4.32
N LYS A 160 3.54 17.63 4.53
CA LYS A 160 3.73 18.97 3.96
C LYS A 160 3.54 18.97 2.44
N ALA A 161 4.11 17.99 1.73
CA ALA A 161 3.93 17.91 0.29
C ALA A 161 2.47 17.71 -0.14
N LEU A 162 1.69 16.91 0.59
CA LEU A 162 0.25 16.74 0.32
C LEU A 162 -0.53 18.04 0.56
N ASN A 163 -0.19 18.76 1.62
CA ASN A 163 -0.82 20.01 2.01
C ASN A 163 -0.49 21.15 1.04
N ASP A 164 0.79 21.35 0.71
CA ASP A 164 1.23 22.39 -0.21
C ASP A 164 0.70 22.13 -1.63
N PHE A 165 0.72 20.87 -2.10
CA PHE A 165 0.12 20.53 -3.38
C PHE A 165 -1.39 20.84 -3.38
N SER A 166 -2.09 20.57 -2.27
CA SER A 166 -3.50 20.95 -2.12
C SER A 166 -3.69 22.47 -2.18
N ALA A 167 -2.86 23.25 -1.49
CA ALA A 167 -2.95 24.71 -1.45
C ALA A 167 -2.60 25.37 -2.79
N LEU A 168 -1.66 24.79 -3.53
CA LEU A 168 -1.24 25.31 -4.84
C LEU A 168 -2.30 25.04 -5.92
N PHE A 169 -2.85 23.84 -5.97
CA PHE A 169 -3.63 23.42 -7.13
C PHE A 169 -5.13 23.31 -6.89
N TYR A 170 -5.62 23.65 -5.69
CA TYR A 170 -7.05 23.70 -5.42
C TYR A 170 -7.50 25.08 -4.95
N THR A 171 -8.67 25.51 -5.40
CA THR A 171 -9.37 26.71 -4.94
C THR A 171 -10.83 26.35 -4.75
N ASN A 172 -11.41 26.61 -3.57
CA ASN A 172 -12.79 26.20 -3.22
C ASN A 172 -13.05 24.70 -3.51
N ASN A 173 -12.07 23.84 -3.18
CA ASN A 173 -12.07 22.40 -3.44
C ASN A 173 -12.16 21.99 -4.93
N GLN A 174 -11.89 22.91 -5.86
CA GLN A 174 -11.81 22.63 -7.29
C GLN A 174 -10.35 22.66 -7.76
N PHE A 175 -9.96 21.65 -8.53
CA PHE A 175 -8.59 21.54 -9.06
C PHE A 175 -8.36 22.48 -10.22
N ASN A 176 -7.33 23.32 -10.14
CA ASN A 176 -6.92 24.25 -11.17
C ASN A 176 -5.86 23.61 -12.08
N ILE A 177 -6.31 23.04 -13.20
CA ILE A 177 -5.45 22.37 -14.18
C ILE A 177 -4.50 23.34 -14.89
N GLU A 178 -4.88 24.60 -15.10
CA GLU A 178 -4.03 25.57 -15.79
C GLU A 178 -2.84 25.98 -14.91
N ARG A 179 -3.08 26.28 -13.63
CA ARG A 179 -2.01 26.52 -12.65
C ARG A 179 -1.09 25.31 -12.50
N PHE A 180 -1.65 24.09 -12.53
CA PHE A 180 -0.86 22.86 -12.53
C PHE A 180 0.05 22.77 -13.77
N LYS A 181 -0.49 22.98 -14.97
CA LYS A 181 0.29 22.95 -16.21
C LYS A 181 1.40 24.00 -16.21
N GLU A 182 1.11 25.21 -15.77
CA GLU A 182 2.08 26.30 -15.68
C GLU A 182 3.23 25.93 -14.73
N PHE A 183 2.90 25.50 -13.51
CA PHE A 183 3.90 25.14 -12.50
C PHE A 183 4.84 24.02 -12.99
N PHE A 184 4.25 22.97 -13.57
CA PHE A 184 4.98 21.82 -14.10
C PHE A 184 5.45 22.01 -15.56
N GLU A 185 5.36 23.21 -16.14
CA GLU A 185 5.81 23.49 -17.52
C GLU A 185 5.22 22.53 -18.58
N LEU A 186 3.92 22.26 -18.54
CA LEU A 186 3.24 21.33 -19.45
C LEU A 186 2.47 22.07 -20.57
N PRO A 187 2.39 21.50 -21.80
CA PRO A 187 2.98 20.23 -22.23
C PRO A 187 4.48 20.37 -22.53
N SER A 188 5.28 19.42 -22.06
CA SER A 188 6.71 19.30 -22.35
C SER A 188 7.14 17.84 -22.18
N ASP A 189 8.37 17.51 -22.57
CA ASP A 189 8.94 16.21 -22.22
C ASP A 189 9.20 16.15 -20.72
N ILE A 190 8.35 15.45 -19.99
CA ILE A 190 8.49 15.25 -18.53
C ILE A 190 9.75 14.47 -18.13
N TYR A 191 10.48 13.92 -19.10
CA TYR A 191 11.77 13.26 -18.89
C TYR A 191 12.98 14.11 -19.28
N SER A 192 12.80 15.32 -19.82
CA SER A 192 13.91 16.25 -20.07
C SER A 192 14.61 16.59 -18.75
N GLU A 193 15.93 16.47 -18.74
CA GLU A 193 16.75 16.76 -17.56
C GLU A 193 16.66 18.25 -17.17
N GLU A 194 16.62 19.14 -18.17
CA GLU A 194 16.51 20.59 -17.94
C GLU A 194 15.17 20.95 -17.28
N ARG A 195 14.06 20.37 -17.76
CA ARG A 195 12.76 20.56 -17.15
C ARG A 195 12.73 20.00 -15.73
N ILE A 196 13.25 18.79 -15.54
CA ILE A 196 13.29 18.14 -14.22
C ILE A 196 14.05 19.02 -13.22
N ALA A 197 15.18 19.60 -13.63
CA ALA A 197 15.96 20.51 -12.78
C ALA A 197 15.15 21.76 -12.37
N ARG A 198 14.54 22.46 -13.34
CA ARG A 198 13.72 23.66 -13.07
C ARG A 198 12.50 23.38 -12.21
N VAL A 199 11.75 22.32 -12.51
CA VAL A 199 10.58 21.92 -11.71
C VAL A 199 11.00 21.54 -10.29
N LYS A 200 12.12 20.82 -10.14
CA LYS A 200 12.68 20.49 -8.82
C LYS A 200 13.04 21.74 -8.03
N GLU A 201 13.65 22.73 -8.66
CA GLU A 201 13.96 24.02 -8.03
C GLU A 201 12.70 24.76 -7.57
N LYS A 202 11.65 24.84 -8.43
CA LYS A 202 10.34 25.41 -8.05
C LYS A 202 9.68 24.70 -6.87
N ILE A 203 9.82 23.38 -6.78
CA ILE A 203 9.26 22.62 -5.66
C ILE A 203 10.10 22.85 -4.39
N LEU A 204 11.43 22.95 -4.50
CA LEU A 204 12.28 23.20 -3.34
C LEU A 204 12.16 24.63 -2.81
N SER A 205 11.87 25.63 -3.66
CA SER A 205 11.73 27.03 -3.23
C SER A 205 10.51 27.27 -2.33
N ILE A 206 9.50 26.41 -2.41
CA ILE A 206 8.31 26.45 -1.55
C ILE A 206 8.41 25.52 -0.33
N LYS A 207 9.52 24.77 -0.20
CA LYS A 207 9.73 23.81 0.88
C LYS A 207 10.33 24.53 2.09
N ASP A 208 9.49 25.13 2.92
CA ASP A 208 9.87 25.74 4.20
C ASP A 208 9.90 24.75 5.37
N GLU A 209 10.42 25.21 6.51
CA GLU A 209 10.39 24.46 7.76
C GLU A 209 8.97 24.30 8.28
N CYS A 210 8.72 23.20 8.97
CA CYS A 210 7.42 22.89 9.54
C CYS A 210 7.58 21.97 10.75
N ILE A 211 6.46 21.78 11.45
CA ILE A 211 6.29 20.86 12.57
C ILE A 211 5.34 19.75 12.12
N LEU A 212 5.67 18.49 12.42
CA LEU A 212 4.91 17.34 11.96
C LEU A 212 3.43 17.42 12.37
N GLU A 213 3.16 17.72 13.63
CA GLU A 213 1.82 17.75 14.23
C GLU A 213 0.94 18.81 13.53
N ASN A 214 1.50 19.98 13.21
CA ASN A 214 0.80 21.02 12.44
C ASN A 214 0.45 20.54 11.03
N GLU A 215 1.35 19.83 10.36
CA GLU A 215 1.09 19.29 9.03
C GLU A 215 0.08 18.14 9.05
N GLN A 216 0.05 17.35 10.12
CA GLN A 216 -1.02 16.36 10.34
C GLN A 216 -2.38 17.06 10.51
N ASP A 217 -2.47 18.06 11.38
CA ASP A 217 -3.74 18.76 11.64
C ASP A 217 -4.27 19.48 10.38
N LYS A 218 -3.38 20.12 9.59
CA LYS A 218 -3.72 20.66 8.26
C LYS A 218 -4.25 19.58 7.30
N ASN A 219 -3.65 18.38 7.33
CA ASN A 219 -4.03 17.32 6.41
C ASN A 219 -5.39 16.67 6.70
N GLU A 220 -5.94 16.85 7.91
CA GLU A 220 -7.29 16.36 8.25
C GLU A 220 -8.38 16.93 7.33
N THR A 221 -8.19 18.15 6.82
CA THR A 221 -9.15 18.87 5.99
C THR A 221 -8.67 19.19 4.57
N ALA A 222 -7.39 18.93 4.25
CA ALA A 222 -6.81 19.14 2.92
C ALA A 222 -7.60 18.45 1.78
N ASN A 223 -7.39 18.92 0.55
CA ASN A 223 -8.00 18.33 -0.65
C ASN A 223 -7.40 16.94 -0.97
N ILE A 224 -6.11 16.76 -0.72
CA ILE A 224 -5.42 15.46 -0.83
C ILE A 224 -5.12 14.94 0.57
N ARG A 225 -5.92 13.98 1.01
CA ARG A 225 -5.91 13.48 2.39
C ARG A 225 -5.13 12.18 2.53
N CYS A 226 -4.21 12.12 3.50
CA CYS A 226 -3.54 10.90 3.91
C CYS A 226 -4.49 10.04 4.75
N VAL A 227 -5.20 9.13 4.09
CA VAL A 227 -6.19 8.25 4.73
C VAL A 227 -5.56 7.00 5.36
N GLY A 228 -4.27 6.79 5.12
CA GLY A 228 -3.47 5.75 5.74
C GLY A 228 -1.98 5.99 5.53
N LEU A 229 -1.19 5.71 6.55
CA LEU A 229 0.26 5.61 6.46
C LEU A 229 0.65 4.16 6.78
N THR A 230 1.49 3.60 5.92
CA THR A 230 2.05 2.25 6.02
C THR A 230 3.56 2.33 6.19
N ILE A 231 4.12 1.62 7.16
CA ILE A 231 5.57 1.52 7.37
C ILE A 231 6.01 0.06 7.22
N GLU A 232 7.01 -0.18 6.36
CA GLU A 232 7.69 -1.46 6.23
C GLU A 232 8.82 -1.58 7.27
N THR A 233 8.81 -2.64 8.07
CA THR A 233 9.84 -2.90 9.09
C THR A 233 10.04 -4.39 9.37
N LYS A 234 10.97 -4.72 10.26
CA LYS A 234 11.25 -6.08 10.73
C LYS A 234 10.71 -6.28 12.16
N PRO A 235 10.45 -7.53 12.57
CA PRO A 235 10.00 -7.84 13.93
C PRO A 235 10.86 -7.27 15.06
N ASP A 236 12.19 -7.28 14.91
CA ASP A 236 13.15 -6.76 15.88
C ASP A 236 13.13 -5.23 16.02
N TRP A 237 12.50 -4.51 15.07
CA TRP A 237 12.33 -3.05 15.09
C TRP A 237 10.85 -2.64 15.05
N ALA A 238 10.01 -3.43 15.71
CA ALA A 238 8.59 -3.23 15.77
C ALA A 238 8.03 -3.66 17.13
N LYS A 239 8.74 -3.24 18.18
CA LYS A 239 8.34 -3.45 19.58
C LYS A 239 7.66 -2.17 20.10
N LEU A 240 7.47 -2.05 21.41
CA LEU A 240 6.66 -0.98 22.00
C LEU A 240 7.20 0.42 21.70
N ASN A 241 8.52 0.61 21.78
CA ASN A 241 9.15 1.92 21.54
C ASN A 241 8.95 2.38 20.09
N GLU A 242 9.23 1.52 19.12
CA GLU A 242 9.02 1.81 17.70
C GLU A 242 7.52 1.92 17.38
N GLY A 243 6.68 1.10 17.99
CA GLY A 243 5.22 1.17 17.89
C GLY A 243 4.66 2.53 18.30
N ASN A 244 5.12 3.07 19.43
CA ASN A 244 4.74 4.39 19.91
C ASN A 244 5.22 5.51 18.98
N GLU A 245 6.44 5.41 18.45
CA GLU A 245 6.92 6.37 17.45
C GLU A 245 6.08 6.31 16.18
N MET A 246 5.77 5.11 15.68
CA MET A 246 4.92 4.94 14.51
C MET A 246 3.51 5.51 14.71
N LEU A 247 2.92 5.39 15.91
CA LEU A 247 1.65 6.03 16.25
C LEU A 247 1.75 7.56 16.16
N ARG A 248 2.81 8.16 16.74
CA ARG A 248 3.06 9.61 16.66
C ARG A 248 3.18 10.11 15.22
N LEU A 249 3.86 9.34 14.37
CA LEU A 249 3.99 9.62 12.94
C LEU A 249 2.66 9.52 12.17
N GLY A 250 1.59 9.01 12.78
CA GLY A 250 0.27 8.83 12.15
C GLY A 250 0.16 7.52 11.35
N CYS A 251 1.01 6.54 11.63
CA CYS A 251 0.98 5.24 11.00
C CYS A 251 -0.30 4.48 11.38
N THR A 252 -0.85 3.71 10.44
CA THR A 252 -2.04 2.88 10.67
C THR A 252 -1.83 1.42 10.30
N ARG A 253 -0.82 1.11 9.48
CA ARG A 253 -0.53 -0.24 9.01
C ARG A 253 0.95 -0.53 9.06
N ILE A 254 1.30 -1.67 9.62
CA ILE A 254 2.67 -2.19 9.60
C ILE A 254 2.76 -3.28 8.55
N GLU A 255 3.80 -3.22 7.72
CA GLU A 255 4.21 -4.36 6.92
C GLU A 255 5.42 -5.02 7.56
N LEU A 256 5.19 -6.22 8.11
CA LEU A 256 6.16 -6.90 8.95
C LEU A 256 6.87 -7.99 8.15
N GLY A 257 8.19 -7.86 8.03
CA GLY A 257 9.04 -8.79 7.30
C GLY A 257 9.28 -10.11 8.03
N LEU A 258 8.24 -10.93 8.24
CA LEU A 258 8.34 -12.26 8.88
C LEU A 258 9.25 -13.20 8.08
N GLN A 259 9.04 -13.25 6.77
CA GLN A 259 9.69 -14.11 5.77
C GLN A 259 9.36 -15.61 5.95
N SER A 260 9.56 -16.16 7.15
CA SER A 260 9.29 -17.56 7.50
C SER A 260 8.75 -17.64 8.93
N LEU A 261 8.08 -18.74 9.26
CA LEU A 261 7.67 -19.09 10.63
C LEU A 261 8.57 -20.16 11.27
N PHE A 262 9.66 -20.53 10.62
CA PHE A 262 10.59 -21.57 11.07
C PHE A 262 11.96 -20.95 11.40
N ASP A 263 12.41 -21.08 12.65
CA ASP A 263 13.68 -20.48 13.10
C ASP A 263 14.89 -21.01 12.34
N GLU A 264 14.90 -22.29 11.96
CA GLU A 264 15.95 -22.87 11.13
C GLU A 264 16.10 -22.16 9.77
N VAL A 265 14.97 -21.80 9.14
CA VAL A 265 14.96 -21.06 7.86
C VAL A 265 15.42 -19.61 8.10
N LEU A 266 14.97 -18.96 9.17
CA LEU A 266 15.36 -17.59 9.51
C LEU A 266 16.87 -17.51 9.78
N LEU A 267 17.39 -18.41 10.62
CA LEU A 267 18.79 -18.50 10.98
C LEU A 267 19.66 -18.78 9.77
N PHE A 268 19.30 -19.80 8.97
CA PHE A 268 20.05 -20.13 7.75
C PHE A 268 20.16 -18.93 6.81
N ASN A 269 19.09 -18.14 6.68
CA ASN A 269 19.06 -16.98 5.80
C ASN A 269 19.70 -15.71 6.39
N HIS A 270 20.32 -15.81 7.57
CA HIS A 270 20.92 -14.70 8.32
C HIS A 270 19.91 -13.57 8.55
N ARG A 271 18.69 -13.92 8.96
CA ARG A 271 17.70 -12.95 9.42
C ARG A 271 18.10 -12.47 10.80
N GLY A 272 18.07 -11.15 11.02
CA GLY A 272 18.35 -10.56 12.35
C GLY A 272 17.20 -10.64 13.34
N HIS A 273 16.25 -11.55 13.15
CA HIS A 273 15.09 -11.73 14.00
C HIS A 273 14.73 -13.21 14.03
N ASN A 274 14.11 -13.67 15.12
CA ASN A 274 13.62 -15.05 15.26
C ASN A 274 12.07 -15.11 15.33
N LEU A 275 11.52 -16.31 15.54
CA LEU A 275 10.08 -16.51 15.64
C LEU A 275 9.49 -15.82 16.88
N ALA A 276 10.19 -15.85 18.02
CA ALA A 276 9.76 -15.17 19.23
C ALA A 276 9.64 -13.65 19.02
N ASP A 277 10.60 -13.05 18.28
CA ASP A 277 10.54 -11.64 17.92
C ASP A 277 9.29 -11.31 17.12
N SER A 278 8.95 -12.20 16.18
CA SER A 278 7.78 -12.11 15.33
C SER A 278 6.49 -12.17 16.15
N ILE A 279 6.37 -13.14 17.05
CA ILE A 279 5.19 -13.31 17.91
C ILE A 279 5.00 -12.09 18.82
N GLU A 280 6.07 -11.64 19.48
CA GLU A 280 6.03 -10.47 20.38
C GLU A 280 5.64 -9.20 19.61
N SER A 281 6.26 -8.95 18.46
CA SER A 281 5.94 -7.78 17.63
C SER A 281 4.49 -7.79 17.16
N LEU A 282 3.97 -8.95 16.73
CA LEU A 282 2.58 -9.09 16.30
C LEU A 282 1.60 -8.77 17.44
N GLN A 283 1.88 -9.23 18.67
CA GLN A 283 1.07 -8.92 19.84
C GLN A 283 1.08 -7.44 20.16
N ILE A 284 2.27 -6.84 20.32
CA ILE A 284 2.43 -5.43 20.64
C ILE A 284 1.70 -4.57 19.62
N LEU A 285 1.94 -4.79 18.32
CA LEU A 285 1.35 -3.96 17.28
C LEU A 285 -0.18 -4.10 17.22
N LYS A 286 -0.72 -5.29 17.47
CA LYS A 286 -2.18 -5.49 17.54
C LYS A 286 -2.80 -4.83 18.77
N ASP A 287 -2.14 -4.91 19.91
CA ASP A 287 -2.58 -4.26 21.16
C ASP A 287 -2.40 -2.73 21.13
N LEU A 288 -1.57 -2.19 20.22
CA LEU A 288 -1.55 -0.77 19.84
C LEU A 288 -2.56 -0.41 18.73
N GLY A 289 -3.35 -1.38 18.26
CA GLY A 289 -4.41 -1.18 17.26
C GLY A 289 -3.99 -1.23 15.80
N PHE A 290 -2.71 -1.42 15.46
CA PHE A 290 -2.25 -1.43 14.06
C PHE A 290 -2.88 -2.54 13.21
N LYS A 291 -3.08 -2.24 11.93
CA LYS A 291 -3.28 -3.27 10.89
C LYS A 291 -1.96 -3.97 10.57
N ILE A 292 -1.97 -5.28 10.44
CA ILE A 292 -0.76 -6.07 10.19
C ILE A 292 -0.80 -6.70 8.80
N ASN A 293 0.17 -6.35 7.97
CA ASN A 293 0.46 -7.02 6.71
C ASN A 293 1.75 -7.84 6.84
N ALA A 294 1.62 -9.16 7.01
CA ALA A 294 2.80 -10.02 7.10
C ALA A 294 3.37 -10.29 5.70
N HIS A 295 4.68 -10.11 5.57
CA HIS A 295 5.42 -10.48 4.38
C HIS A 295 6.02 -11.87 4.56
N TYR A 296 5.57 -12.82 3.74
CA TYR A 296 5.94 -14.23 3.78
C TYR A 296 6.61 -14.64 2.46
N MET A 297 7.70 -15.38 2.54
CA MET A 297 8.49 -15.78 1.38
C MET A 297 8.47 -17.29 1.18
N LEU A 298 8.36 -17.70 -0.09
CA LEU A 298 8.34 -19.11 -0.50
C LEU A 298 9.68 -19.51 -1.09
N GLY A 299 10.08 -20.76 -0.89
CA GLY A 299 11.30 -21.32 -1.45
C GLY A 299 12.56 -20.62 -0.95
N LEU A 300 12.57 -20.17 0.31
CA LEU A 300 13.81 -19.69 0.92
C LEU A 300 14.84 -20.83 0.99
N PRO A 301 16.14 -20.54 0.94
CA PRO A 301 17.18 -21.51 1.30
C PRO A 301 16.86 -22.21 2.62
N SER A 302 17.05 -23.52 2.66
CA SER A 302 16.65 -24.41 3.77
C SER A 302 15.14 -24.60 3.97
N SER A 303 14.27 -24.03 3.13
CA SER A 303 12.83 -24.34 3.12
C SER A 303 12.50 -25.43 2.08
N THR A 304 11.47 -26.22 2.37
CA THR A 304 10.86 -27.18 1.44
C THR A 304 9.44 -26.72 1.07
N LYS A 305 8.87 -27.35 0.05
CA LYS A 305 7.47 -27.12 -0.33
C LYS A 305 6.52 -27.43 0.83
N GLU A 306 6.80 -28.50 1.56
CA GLU A 306 6.02 -28.98 2.69
C GLU A 306 6.07 -27.96 3.84
N MET A 307 7.26 -27.42 4.14
CA MET A 307 7.43 -26.35 5.13
C MET A 307 6.69 -25.08 4.72
N ASP A 308 6.79 -24.65 3.46
CA ASP A 308 6.08 -23.46 2.97
C ASP A 308 4.55 -23.61 3.12
N LEU A 309 4.00 -24.82 2.88
CA LEU A 309 2.58 -25.12 3.07
C LEU A 309 2.18 -25.18 4.56
N GLU A 310 3.02 -25.80 5.40
CA GLU A 310 2.81 -25.82 6.84
C GLU A 310 2.85 -24.40 7.43
N GLY A 311 3.72 -23.54 6.90
CA GLY A 311 3.76 -22.13 7.28
C GLY A 311 2.46 -21.38 6.95
N PHE A 312 1.82 -21.65 5.79
CA PHE A 312 0.50 -21.08 5.50
C PHE A 312 -0.57 -21.53 6.49
N LYS A 313 -0.56 -22.82 6.85
CA LYS A 313 -1.50 -23.41 7.79
C LYS A 313 -1.29 -22.82 9.20
N THR A 314 -0.08 -22.96 9.73
CA THR A 314 0.33 -22.43 11.05
C THR A 314 0.00 -20.94 11.18
N MET A 315 0.23 -20.13 10.14
CA MET A 315 -0.03 -18.68 10.17
C MET A 315 -1.48 -18.28 10.53
N PHE A 316 -2.45 -19.16 10.28
CA PHE A 316 -3.87 -18.90 10.52
C PHE A 316 -4.53 -19.85 11.52
N GLU A 317 -3.94 -21.01 11.80
CA GLU A 317 -4.42 -21.93 12.84
C GLU A 317 -3.80 -21.63 14.21
N ASP A 318 -2.58 -21.08 14.24
CA ASP A 318 -1.94 -20.65 15.48
C ASP A 318 -2.30 -19.19 15.79
N SER A 319 -3.03 -19.02 16.90
CA SER A 319 -3.51 -17.72 17.36
C SER A 319 -2.39 -16.69 17.58
N ARG A 320 -1.14 -17.10 17.77
CA ARG A 320 0.00 -16.18 17.93
C ARG A 320 0.22 -15.28 16.71
N PHE A 321 -0.21 -15.69 15.51
CA PHE A 321 0.04 -14.97 14.26
C PHE A 321 -1.19 -14.22 13.70
N CYS A 322 -2.05 -14.92 12.97
CA CYS A 322 -3.30 -14.44 12.37
C CYS A 322 -3.24 -13.00 11.78
N PRO A 323 -2.36 -12.70 10.80
CA PRO A 323 -2.23 -11.35 10.25
C PRO A 323 -3.46 -10.93 9.44
N ASP A 324 -3.75 -9.62 9.39
CA ASP A 324 -4.89 -9.08 8.62
C ASP A 324 -4.66 -9.15 7.10
N MET A 325 -3.40 -9.09 6.70
CA MET A 325 -2.97 -8.97 5.32
C MET A 325 -1.72 -9.81 5.05
N LEU A 326 -1.56 -10.26 3.81
CA LEU A 326 -0.38 -10.97 3.34
C LEU A 326 0.22 -10.41 2.06
N LYS A 327 1.55 -10.33 2.05
CA LYS A 327 2.38 -10.27 0.84
C LYS A 327 3.14 -11.58 0.71
N ILE A 328 2.90 -12.30 -0.39
CA ILE A 328 3.50 -13.61 -0.65
C ILE A 328 4.51 -13.48 -1.78
N TYR A 329 5.81 -13.60 -1.48
CA TYR A 329 6.89 -13.44 -2.46
C TYR A 329 7.75 -14.70 -2.58
N PRO A 330 7.73 -15.38 -3.74
CA PRO A 330 8.72 -16.40 -4.04
C PRO A 330 10.14 -15.82 -3.97
N CYS A 331 11.08 -16.60 -3.44
CA CYS A 331 12.49 -16.23 -3.38
C CYS A 331 13.07 -16.15 -4.81
N LEU A 332 13.80 -15.08 -5.08
CA LEU A 332 14.39 -14.80 -6.40
C LEU A 332 15.90 -14.80 -6.29
N VAL A 333 16.57 -15.43 -7.25
CA VAL A 333 18.03 -15.39 -7.35
C VAL A 333 18.42 -14.11 -8.08
N ILE A 334 19.21 -13.26 -7.45
CA ILE A 334 19.63 -11.97 -8.01
C ILE A 334 21.14 -11.85 -7.94
N LYS A 335 21.78 -11.46 -9.04
CA LYS A 335 23.23 -11.31 -9.14
C LYS A 335 23.78 -10.41 -8.02
N GLY A 336 24.93 -10.80 -7.47
CA GLY A 336 25.60 -10.07 -6.39
C GLY A 336 25.05 -10.34 -4.98
N THR A 337 24.18 -11.34 -4.83
CA THR A 337 23.74 -11.87 -3.52
C THR A 337 24.53 -13.14 -3.14
N PRO A 338 24.66 -13.45 -1.84
CA PRO A 338 25.12 -14.78 -1.42
C PRO A 338 24.30 -15.92 -2.04
N LEU A 339 22.98 -15.75 -2.17
CA LEU A 339 22.09 -16.72 -2.83
C LEU A 339 22.50 -17.04 -4.27
N TYR A 340 22.94 -16.02 -5.03
CA TYR A 340 23.41 -16.21 -6.41
C TYR A 340 24.64 -17.11 -6.49
N ASN A 341 25.54 -17.01 -5.51
CA ASN A 341 26.72 -17.88 -5.44
C ASN A 341 26.32 -19.32 -5.09
N MET A 342 25.38 -19.51 -4.16
CA MET A 342 24.84 -20.83 -3.84
C MET A 342 24.18 -21.48 -5.05
N TRP A 343 23.37 -20.71 -5.79
CA TRP A 343 22.72 -21.16 -7.02
C TRP A 343 23.75 -21.57 -8.08
N LYS A 344 24.79 -20.76 -8.32
CA LYS A 344 25.88 -21.10 -9.25
C LYS A 344 26.63 -22.39 -8.88
N GLN A 345 26.74 -22.67 -7.59
CA GLN A 345 27.39 -23.88 -7.08
C GLN A 345 26.47 -25.11 -7.08
N GLY A 346 25.23 -25.00 -7.56
CA GLY A 346 24.24 -26.07 -7.50
C GLY A 346 23.68 -26.36 -6.11
N LYS A 347 23.98 -25.52 -5.11
CA LYS A 347 23.55 -25.68 -3.71
C LYS A 347 22.15 -25.12 -3.44
N TYR A 348 21.50 -24.51 -4.43
CA TYR A 348 20.15 -23.96 -4.32
C TYR A 348 19.43 -24.00 -5.67
N ARG A 349 18.17 -24.45 -5.66
CA ARG A 349 17.23 -24.38 -6.79
C ARG A 349 16.11 -23.42 -6.43
N ALA A 350 15.88 -22.40 -7.25
CA ALA A 350 14.77 -21.49 -7.04
C ALA A 350 13.42 -22.14 -7.37
N VAL A 351 12.36 -21.68 -6.71
CA VAL A 351 10.99 -22.05 -7.05
C VAL A 351 10.56 -21.33 -8.33
N GLU A 352 10.16 -22.11 -9.33
CA GLU A 352 9.76 -21.61 -10.65
C GLU A 352 8.29 -21.16 -10.67
N THR A 353 7.89 -20.41 -11.70
CA THR A 353 6.55 -19.80 -11.80
C THR A 353 5.39 -20.77 -11.55
N LYS A 354 5.42 -21.96 -12.17
CA LYS A 354 4.35 -22.96 -12.02
C LYS A 354 4.31 -23.54 -10.62
N GLU A 355 5.48 -23.91 -10.07
CA GLU A 355 5.62 -24.46 -8.73
C GLU A 355 5.15 -23.45 -7.66
N ALA A 356 5.56 -22.19 -7.77
CA ALA A 356 5.07 -21.12 -6.91
C ALA A 356 3.55 -20.96 -7.00
N ALA A 357 2.98 -21.04 -8.21
CA ALA A 357 1.54 -20.94 -8.39
C ALA A 357 0.77 -22.08 -7.70
N GLU A 358 1.30 -23.31 -7.78
CA GLU A 358 0.73 -24.49 -7.13
C GLU A 358 0.80 -24.36 -5.60
N ILE A 359 1.95 -23.99 -5.04
CA ILE A 359 2.14 -23.80 -3.59
C ILE A 359 1.17 -22.75 -3.07
N ILE A 360 1.07 -21.60 -3.76
CA ILE A 360 0.20 -20.50 -3.33
C ILE A 360 -1.28 -20.88 -3.47
N ALA A 361 -1.66 -21.62 -4.51
CA ALA A 361 -3.04 -22.09 -4.68
C ALA A 361 -3.45 -23.07 -3.56
N GLU A 362 -2.53 -23.94 -3.15
CA GLU A 362 -2.74 -24.88 -2.04
C GLU A 362 -2.79 -24.16 -0.68
N GLY A 363 -1.82 -23.27 -0.40
CA GLY A 363 -1.79 -22.47 0.83
C GLY A 363 -3.01 -21.55 0.98
N LYS A 364 -3.62 -21.13 -0.13
CA LYS A 364 -4.85 -20.32 -0.13
C LYS A 364 -6.08 -21.00 0.49
N LYS A 365 -6.05 -22.31 0.71
CA LYS A 365 -7.10 -23.04 1.44
C LYS A 365 -7.19 -22.60 2.91
N TYR A 366 -6.04 -22.27 3.51
CA TYR A 366 -5.94 -21.88 4.92
C TYR A 366 -6.20 -20.39 5.16
N ILE A 367 -6.29 -19.58 4.09
CA ILE A 367 -6.41 -18.12 4.23
C ILE A 367 -7.86 -17.76 4.58
N PRO A 368 -8.10 -17.20 5.77
CA PRO A 368 -9.44 -16.97 6.28
C PRO A 368 -10.08 -15.74 5.64
N GLU A 369 -11.38 -15.63 5.89
CA GLU A 369 -12.25 -14.58 5.37
C GLU A 369 -11.81 -13.17 5.74
N TYR A 370 -11.20 -13.00 6.91
CA TYR A 370 -10.71 -11.71 7.40
C TYR A 370 -9.36 -11.29 6.81
N CYS A 371 -8.64 -12.21 6.14
CA CYS A 371 -7.31 -11.92 5.62
C CYS A 371 -7.37 -11.38 4.19
N ARG A 372 -6.55 -10.37 3.87
CA ARG A 372 -6.40 -9.83 2.52
C ARG A 372 -5.02 -10.12 1.94
N ILE A 373 -4.96 -10.89 0.84
CA ILE A 373 -3.71 -11.08 0.10
C ILE A 373 -3.43 -9.86 -0.76
N MET A 374 -2.64 -8.94 -0.23
CA MET A 374 -2.24 -7.68 -0.86
C MET A 374 -1.54 -7.94 -2.19
N ARG A 375 -0.58 -8.87 -2.18
CA ARG A 375 0.32 -9.08 -3.33
C ARG A 375 0.85 -10.50 -3.40
N ILE A 376 1.02 -10.97 -4.63
CA ILE A 376 1.62 -12.26 -4.97
C ILE A 376 2.69 -11.91 -6.00
N GLN A 377 3.98 -12.04 -5.65
CA GLN A 377 5.20 -11.60 -6.38
C GLN A 377 5.69 -10.16 -6.09
N ARG A 378 7.00 -9.90 -6.27
CA ARG A 378 7.66 -8.57 -6.11
C ARG A 378 7.59 -7.72 -7.38
N ASP A 379 7.86 -6.42 -7.26
CA ASP A 379 8.01 -5.49 -8.41
C ASP A 379 9.46 -5.46 -8.90
N ILE A 380 10.15 -6.60 -8.86
CA ILE A 380 11.52 -6.69 -9.37
C ILE A 380 11.45 -6.97 -10.88
N PRO A 381 12.12 -6.17 -11.73
CA PRO A 381 12.14 -6.44 -13.16
C PRO A 381 12.74 -7.81 -13.47
N THR A 382 12.10 -8.59 -14.34
CA THR A 382 12.57 -9.96 -14.65
C THR A 382 13.95 -10.00 -15.30
N TYR A 383 14.41 -8.92 -15.92
CA TYR A 383 15.76 -8.85 -16.49
C TYR A 383 16.88 -8.75 -15.44
N VAL A 384 16.56 -8.45 -14.17
CA VAL A 384 17.56 -8.46 -13.07
C VAL A 384 17.61 -9.78 -12.30
N THR A 385 16.63 -10.66 -12.50
CA THR A 385 16.56 -11.98 -11.85
C THR A 385 17.32 -13.02 -12.67
N SER A 386 18.12 -13.85 -12.00
CA SER A 386 18.88 -14.94 -12.62
C SER A 386 18.16 -16.29 -12.60
N SER A 387 17.27 -16.52 -11.64
CA SER A 387 16.44 -17.74 -11.51
C SER A 387 15.28 -17.49 -10.54
N GLY A 388 14.25 -18.34 -10.60
CA GLY A 388 12.99 -18.21 -9.87
C GLY A 388 11.87 -17.69 -10.77
N VAL A 389 10.78 -17.22 -10.17
CA VAL A 389 9.60 -16.74 -10.91
C VAL A 389 9.95 -15.68 -11.96
N ASP A 390 9.71 -16.04 -13.21
CA ASP A 390 10.10 -15.32 -14.42
C ASP A 390 8.91 -14.63 -15.14
N ARG A 391 7.70 -14.70 -14.54
CA ARG A 391 6.48 -14.08 -15.07
C ARG A 391 5.99 -12.94 -14.18
N THR A 392 5.58 -11.84 -14.80
CA THR A 392 5.04 -10.65 -14.12
C THR A 392 3.54 -10.76 -13.79
N ASN A 393 2.91 -11.90 -14.06
CA ASN A 393 1.50 -12.16 -13.84
C ASN A 393 1.24 -13.43 -13.02
N LEU A 394 2.09 -13.76 -12.03
CA LEU A 394 1.96 -14.97 -11.18
C LEU A 394 0.56 -15.13 -10.59
N ARG A 395 -0.10 -14.04 -10.21
CA ARG A 395 -1.49 -14.07 -9.71
C ARG A 395 -2.48 -14.72 -10.69
N GLN A 396 -2.26 -14.61 -12.00
CA GLN A 396 -3.07 -15.27 -13.02
C GLN A 396 -2.85 -16.79 -13.02
N TYR A 397 -1.59 -17.22 -12.92
CA TYR A 397 -1.24 -18.64 -12.80
C TYR A 397 -1.83 -19.27 -11.54
N VAL A 398 -1.74 -18.57 -10.39
CA VAL A 398 -2.42 -18.99 -9.16
C VAL A 398 -3.93 -19.14 -9.39
N GLY A 399 -4.55 -18.22 -10.13
CA GLY A 399 -5.97 -18.30 -10.47
C GLY A 399 -6.32 -19.52 -11.33
N GLN A 400 -5.44 -19.91 -12.25
CA GLN A 400 -5.60 -21.11 -13.07
C GLN A 400 -5.48 -22.38 -12.20
N GLU A 401 -4.50 -22.44 -11.31
CA GLU A 401 -4.32 -23.57 -10.40
C GLU A 401 -5.50 -23.71 -9.42
N LEU A 402 -6.03 -22.61 -8.88
CA LEU A 402 -7.24 -22.63 -8.06
C LEU A 402 -8.43 -23.25 -8.82
N LYS A 403 -8.65 -22.85 -10.07
CA LYS A 403 -9.73 -23.39 -10.92
C LYS A 403 -9.52 -24.88 -11.22
N LYS A 404 -8.30 -25.24 -11.64
CA LYS A 404 -7.93 -26.63 -11.95
C LYS A 404 -8.14 -27.57 -10.77
N ARG A 405 -7.90 -27.08 -9.55
CA ARG A 405 -8.00 -27.86 -8.31
C ARG A 405 -9.37 -27.73 -7.60
N GLY A 406 -10.31 -26.96 -8.15
CA GLY A 406 -11.60 -26.71 -7.51
C GLY A 406 -11.52 -25.95 -6.17
N ILE A 407 -10.46 -25.17 -5.94
CA ILE A 407 -10.24 -24.45 -4.68
C ILE A 407 -10.89 -23.06 -4.76
N LYS A 408 -11.89 -22.81 -3.90
CA LYS A 408 -12.49 -21.49 -3.73
C LYS A 408 -11.72 -20.68 -2.68
N CYS A 409 -11.00 -19.64 -3.12
CA CYS A 409 -10.30 -18.73 -2.20
C CYS A 409 -11.28 -17.71 -1.60
N ARG A 410 -11.30 -17.59 -0.26
CA ARG A 410 -12.23 -16.71 0.48
C ARG A 410 -11.57 -15.49 1.11
N CYS A 411 -10.32 -15.18 0.75
CA CYS A 411 -9.67 -13.96 1.23
C CYS A 411 -10.44 -12.70 0.76
N ILE A 412 -10.29 -11.58 1.47
CA ILE A 412 -10.93 -10.29 1.18
C ILE A 412 -10.76 -9.90 -0.30
N ARG A 413 -9.56 -10.02 -0.85
CA ARG A 413 -9.27 -9.59 -2.23
C ARG A 413 -10.01 -10.40 -3.30
N CYS A 414 -10.40 -11.63 -2.99
CA CYS A 414 -11.18 -12.48 -3.91
C CYS A 414 -12.68 -12.20 -3.84
N ARG A 415 -13.13 -11.42 -2.85
CA ARG A 415 -14.54 -11.13 -2.56
C ARG A 415 -14.88 -9.65 -2.58
N GLU A 416 -13.90 -8.74 -2.50
CA GLU A 416 -14.12 -7.29 -2.46
C GLU A 416 -14.95 -6.80 -3.66
N SER A 417 -16.02 -6.04 -3.39
CA SER A 417 -16.90 -5.52 -4.44
C SER A 417 -16.11 -4.55 -5.34
N GLY A 418 -15.95 -4.92 -6.62
CA GLY A 418 -15.42 -4.02 -7.65
C GLY A 418 -16.49 -3.08 -8.20
N ARG A 419 -16.08 -2.10 -9.03
CA ARG A 419 -16.95 -1.03 -9.59
C ARG A 419 -18.18 -1.53 -10.39
N ALA A 420 -18.20 -2.79 -10.81
CA ALA A 420 -19.27 -3.38 -11.62
C ALA A 420 -20.07 -4.46 -10.86
N SER A 421 -19.84 -4.61 -9.55
CA SER A 421 -20.52 -5.65 -8.76
C SER A 421 -21.95 -5.20 -8.48
N ILE A 422 -22.93 -6.04 -8.81
CA ILE A 422 -24.32 -5.85 -8.41
C ILE A 422 -24.45 -6.46 -7.02
N ILE A 423 -24.60 -5.61 -6.02
CA ILE A 423 -24.78 -6.05 -4.62
C ILE A 423 -26.25 -6.44 -4.42
N LYS A 424 -26.48 -7.64 -3.89
CA LYS A 424 -27.82 -8.18 -3.65
C LYS A 424 -27.97 -8.65 -2.21
N ASN A 425 -29.05 -8.22 -1.54
CA ASN A 425 -29.42 -8.67 -0.20
C ASN A 425 -28.23 -8.68 0.79
N PRO A 426 -27.62 -7.52 1.07
CA PRO A 426 -26.43 -7.44 1.92
C PRO A 426 -26.76 -7.80 3.38
N GLU A 427 -26.03 -8.77 3.93
CA GLU A 427 -26.18 -9.24 5.30
C GLU A 427 -24.94 -8.95 6.15
N LEU A 428 -25.17 -8.75 7.44
CA LEU A 428 -24.11 -8.51 8.42
C LEU A 428 -23.59 -9.86 8.95
N LYS A 429 -22.29 -10.09 8.81
CA LYS A 429 -21.59 -11.29 9.29
C LYS A 429 -20.48 -10.90 10.27
N ILE A 430 -20.38 -11.64 11.37
CA ILE A 430 -19.34 -11.46 12.39
C ILE A 430 -18.53 -12.75 12.47
N ILE A 431 -17.20 -12.63 12.39
CA ILE A 431 -16.27 -13.72 12.65
C ILE A 431 -15.44 -13.35 13.87
N GLU A 432 -15.49 -14.18 14.91
CA GLU A 432 -14.68 -14.04 16.12
C GLU A 432 -13.52 -15.02 16.08
N TYR A 433 -12.32 -14.56 16.47
CA TYR A 433 -11.15 -15.43 16.54
C TYR A 433 -10.14 -14.93 17.57
N GLY A 434 -9.39 -15.86 18.17
CA GLY A 434 -8.28 -15.53 19.05
C GLY A 434 -7.07 -15.08 18.24
N SER A 435 -6.40 -14.00 18.67
CA SER A 435 -5.13 -13.62 18.08
C SER A 435 -4.21 -12.86 19.02
N SER A 436 -2.96 -13.32 19.13
CA SER A 436 -1.88 -12.69 19.89
C SER A 436 -2.35 -12.33 21.31
N GLY A 437 -2.87 -13.33 22.02
CA GLY A 437 -3.45 -13.20 23.37
C GLY A 437 -4.80 -12.48 23.47
N GLY A 438 -5.22 -11.76 22.44
CA GLY A 438 -6.47 -10.97 22.44
C GLY A 438 -7.58 -11.62 21.62
N LYS A 439 -8.73 -10.94 21.56
CA LYS A 439 -9.91 -11.39 20.82
C LYS A 439 -10.20 -10.43 19.67
N GLU A 440 -10.29 -10.95 18.45
CA GLU A 440 -10.58 -10.19 17.24
C GLU A 440 -12.02 -10.45 16.76
N PHE A 441 -12.63 -9.42 16.19
CA PHE A 441 -13.94 -9.43 15.58
C PHE A 441 -13.83 -8.85 14.17
N PHE A 442 -14.11 -9.67 13.16
CA PHE A 442 -14.25 -9.23 11.78
C PHE A 442 -15.73 -9.08 11.45
N ILE A 443 -16.23 -7.84 11.55
CA ILE A 443 -17.61 -7.47 11.30
C ILE A 443 -17.70 -7.05 9.83
N SER A 444 -18.56 -7.65 9.03
CA SER A 444 -18.57 -7.42 7.58
C SER A 444 -19.98 -7.41 7.00
N PHE A 445 -20.16 -6.69 5.91
CA PHE A 445 -21.32 -6.81 5.04
C PHE A 445 -20.96 -7.66 3.83
N VAL A 446 -21.70 -8.75 3.63
CA VAL A 446 -21.52 -9.70 2.54
C VAL A 446 -22.86 -9.93 1.85
N ASP A 447 -22.86 -10.00 0.53
CA ASP A 447 -24.05 -10.24 -0.28
C ASP A 447 -24.29 -11.76 -0.49
N GLU A 448 -25.44 -12.14 -1.06
CA GLU A 448 -25.79 -13.55 -1.32
C GLU A 448 -24.78 -14.30 -2.22
N ASN A 449 -23.95 -13.58 -2.97
CA ASN A 449 -22.91 -14.12 -3.84
C ASN A 449 -21.53 -14.22 -3.16
N ASP A 450 -21.43 -14.02 -1.84
CA ASP A 450 -20.17 -13.93 -1.08
C ASP A 450 -19.34 -12.68 -1.49
N THR A 451 -19.99 -11.62 -1.99
CA THR A 451 -19.35 -10.33 -2.31
C THR A 451 -19.24 -9.47 -1.06
N LEU A 452 -18.01 -9.09 -0.70
CA LEU A 452 -17.71 -8.27 0.45
C LEU A 452 -17.85 -6.77 0.11
N ILE A 453 -18.74 -6.09 0.82
CA ILE A 453 -19.12 -4.68 0.60
C ILE A 453 -18.30 -3.75 1.49
N GLY A 454 -18.06 -4.17 2.73
CA GLY A 454 -17.28 -3.43 3.71
C GLY A 454 -17.08 -4.24 4.97
N PHE A 455 -16.13 -3.83 5.81
CA PHE A 455 -15.83 -4.49 7.06
C PHE A 455 -15.26 -3.53 8.11
N CYS A 456 -15.35 -3.94 9.37
CA CYS A 456 -14.73 -3.36 10.54
C CYS A 456 -13.93 -4.44 11.28
N ARG A 457 -12.67 -4.15 11.60
CA ARG A 457 -11.81 -4.97 12.47
C ARG A 457 -11.85 -4.36 13.86
N MET A 458 -12.40 -5.10 14.82
CA MET A 458 -12.41 -4.72 16.22
C MET A 458 -11.61 -5.73 17.05
N ARG A 459 -10.94 -5.27 18.10
CA ARG A 459 -10.12 -6.10 18.99
C ARG A 459 -10.39 -5.76 20.44
N PHE A 460 -10.46 -6.79 21.29
CA PHE A 460 -10.21 -6.65 22.72
C PHE A 460 -8.73 -6.98 22.97
N PRO A 461 -7.93 -5.98 23.38
CA PRO A 461 -6.49 -6.16 23.48
C PRO A 461 -6.13 -7.07 24.66
N SER A 462 -4.99 -7.73 24.57
CA SER A 462 -4.47 -8.59 25.65
C SER A 462 -3.61 -7.82 26.65
N GLN A 463 -3.00 -6.72 26.19
CA GLN A 463 -2.17 -5.82 26.97
C GLN A 463 -2.63 -4.37 26.79
N PHE A 464 -2.52 -3.58 27.85
CA PHE A 464 -2.89 -2.17 27.89
C PHE A 464 -1.62 -1.31 27.79
N LEU A 465 -1.08 -1.23 26.57
CA LEU A 465 0.28 -0.73 26.33
C LEU A 465 0.42 0.80 26.31
N ARG A 466 -0.69 1.52 26.41
CA ARG A 466 -0.73 2.99 26.50
C ARG A 466 -1.89 3.45 27.38
N GLU A 467 -1.79 4.67 27.90
CA GLU A 467 -2.80 5.29 28.77
C GLU A 467 -4.20 5.38 28.14
N GLU A 468 -4.29 5.53 26.81
CA GLU A 468 -5.57 5.66 26.12
C GLU A 468 -6.30 4.31 26.02
N ILE A 469 -5.58 3.20 26.19
CA ILE A 469 -6.07 1.82 26.05
C ILE A 469 -6.14 1.18 27.43
N THR A 470 -7.35 0.99 27.94
CA THR A 470 -7.61 0.40 29.27
C THR A 470 -8.31 -0.95 29.15
N GLN A 471 -8.55 -1.61 30.28
CA GLN A 471 -9.37 -2.82 30.36
C GLN A 471 -10.79 -2.63 29.81
N ASP A 472 -11.31 -1.41 29.85
CA ASP A 472 -12.67 -1.08 29.39
C ASP A 472 -12.70 -0.68 27.90
N SER A 473 -11.55 -0.71 27.23
CA SER A 473 -11.40 -0.31 25.83
C SER A 473 -11.64 -1.45 24.85
N ALA A 474 -12.31 -1.14 23.74
CA ALA A 474 -12.31 -1.93 22.51
C ALA A 474 -11.63 -1.14 21.39
N LEU A 475 -10.72 -1.79 20.66
CA LEU A 475 -9.95 -1.15 19.59
C LEU A 475 -10.63 -1.37 18.25
N ILE A 476 -10.83 -0.31 17.47
CA ILE A 476 -11.15 -0.41 16.04
C ILE A 476 -9.87 -0.19 15.24
N ARG A 477 -9.41 -1.28 14.62
CA ARG A 477 -8.13 -1.38 13.90
C ARG A 477 -8.27 -0.98 12.44
N GLU A 478 -9.45 -1.21 11.86
CA GLU A 478 -9.75 -0.85 10.47
C GLU A 478 -11.25 -0.73 10.26
N LEU A 479 -11.67 0.33 9.56
CA LEU A 479 -13.00 0.42 8.95
C LEU A 479 -12.79 0.67 7.46
N HIS A 480 -13.33 -0.22 6.62
CA HIS A 480 -13.20 -0.13 5.18
C HIS A 480 -14.53 -0.41 4.50
N VAL A 481 -14.96 0.50 3.62
CA VAL A 481 -16.12 0.30 2.75
C VAL A 481 -15.64 0.41 1.32
N PHE A 482 -15.85 -0.63 0.53
CA PHE A 482 -15.47 -0.63 -0.88
C PHE A 482 -16.44 0.30 -1.62
N SER A 483 -15.89 1.30 -2.30
CA SER A 483 -16.70 2.21 -3.13
C SER A 483 -16.71 1.73 -4.57
N SER A 484 -17.87 1.82 -5.23
CA SER A 484 -17.89 2.31 -6.60
C SER A 484 -17.47 3.79 -6.50
N ALA A 485 -16.22 4.12 -6.84
CA ALA A 485 -15.60 5.42 -6.55
C ALA A 485 -16.53 6.63 -6.87
N VAL A 486 -17.10 7.26 -5.83
CA VAL A 486 -17.81 8.53 -5.95
C VAL A 486 -16.81 9.64 -5.61
N SER A 487 -16.59 10.55 -6.56
CA SER A 487 -15.87 11.80 -6.33
C SER A 487 -16.62 12.65 -5.31
N ILE A 488 -15.94 13.20 -4.31
CA ILE A 488 -16.59 14.07 -3.33
C ILE A 488 -17.12 15.32 -4.07
N GLY A 489 -18.44 15.53 -4.06
CA GLY A 489 -19.07 16.75 -4.60
C GLY A 489 -19.93 16.60 -5.87
N LYS A 490 -20.14 15.38 -6.41
CA LYS A 490 -21.17 15.15 -7.45
C LYS A 490 -22.45 14.56 -6.85
N THR A 491 -23.60 15.04 -7.32
CA THR A 491 -24.92 14.51 -6.96
C THR A 491 -25.03 13.06 -7.47
N PRO A 492 -25.27 12.07 -6.61
CA PRO A 492 -25.24 10.66 -7.01
C PRO A 492 -26.47 10.26 -7.82
N GLU A 493 -26.32 9.33 -8.76
CA GLU A 493 -27.45 8.61 -9.37
C GLU A 493 -28.05 7.60 -8.37
N ASN A 494 -29.35 7.27 -8.51
CA ASN A 494 -30.14 6.47 -7.55
C ASN A 494 -29.53 5.15 -7.07
N LYS A 495 -28.63 4.50 -7.85
CA LYS A 495 -27.94 3.26 -7.42
C LYS A 495 -26.81 3.50 -6.41
N GLU A 496 -26.19 4.68 -6.41
CA GLU A 496 -25.11 5.06 -5.50
C GLU A 496 -25.62 5.38 -4.07
N MET A 497 -26.93 5.63 -3.93
CA MET A 497 -27.58 5.83 -2.63
C MET A 497 -27.63 4.56 -1.76
N GLN A 498 -27.64 3.35 -2.35
CA GLN A 498 -27.66 2.09 -1.58
C GLN A 498 -26.36 1.84 -0.78
N HIS A 499 -25.24 2.47 -1.14
CA HIS A 499 -23.95 2.31 -0.44
C HIS A 499 -23.70 3.35 0.66
N ARG A 500 -24.59 4.35 0.81
CA ARG A 500 -24.51 5.33 1.90
C ARG A 500 -25.03 4.72 3.19
N GLY A 501 -24.13 4.29 4.08
CA GLY A 501 -24.48 3.95 5.45
C GLY A 501 -23.73 2.78 6.05
N PHE A 502 -23.19 1.88 5.22
CA PHE A 502 -22.52 0.66 5.69
C PHE A 502 -21.41 0.96 6.71
N GLY A 503 -20.59 1.99 6.49
CA GLY A 503 -19.55 2.38 7.44
C GLY A 503 -20.12 2.76 8.82
N LYS A 504 -21.22 3.51 8.85
CA LYS A 504 -21.88 3.89 10.12
C LYS A 504 -22.52 2.69 10.80
N ILE A 505 -23.12 1.78 10.03
CA ILE A 505 -23.75 0.57 10.57
C ILE A 505 -22.69 -0.39 11.15
N LEU A 506 -21.58 -0.59 10.43
CA LEU A 506 -20.44 -1.38 10.91
C LEU A 506 -19.87 -0.80 12.21
N LEU A 507 -19.71 0.53 12.26
CA LEU A 507 -19.23 1.23 13.44
C LEU A 507 -20.21 1.07 14.63
N LYS A 508 -21.51 1.29 14.39
CA LYS A 508 -22.55 1.07 15.41
C LYS A 508 -22.55 -0.37 15.91
N LYS A 509 -22.37 -1.36 15.02
CA LYS A 509 -22.29 -2.76 15.43
C LYS A 509 -21.08 -3.04 16.32
N ALA A 510 -19.93 -2.46 16.00
CA ALA A 510 -18.75 -2.55 16.84
C ALA A 510 -19.03 -1.96 18.25
N GLU A 511 -19.67 -0.80 18.32
CA GLU A 511 -20.11 -0.18 19.58
C GLU A 511 -21.07 -1.09 20.37
N GLU A 512 -22.05 -1.72 19.72
CA GLU A 512 -22.96 -2.69 20.35
C GLU A 512 -22.22 -3.89 20.93
N ILE A 513 -21.32 -4.52 20.16
CA ILE A 513 -20.53 -5.67 20.64
C ILE A 513 -19.65 -5.26 21.81
N ALA A 514 -19.03 -4.09 21.77
CA ALA A 514 -18.23 -3.56 22.86
C ALA A 514 -19.06 -3.42 24.15
N LYS A 515 -20.23 -2.77 24.10
CA LYS A 515 -21.13 -2.63 25.27
C LYS A 515 -21.56 -3.96 25.84
N SER A 516 -22.00 -4.89 24.99
CA SER A 516 -22.42 -6.22 25.42
C SER A 516 -21.31 -7.05 26.07
N ASN A 517 -20.04 -6.66 25.87
CA ASN A 517 -18.87 -7.28 26.50
C ASN A 517 -18.27 -6.39 27.63
N GLY A 518 -19.06 -5.47 28.18
CA GLY A 518 -18.66 -4.64 29.32
C GLY A 518 -17.61 -3.57 29.00
N LYS A 519 -17.41 -3.23 27.71
CA LYS A 519 -16.51 -2.14 27.30
C LYS A 519 -17.29 -0.83 27.25
N ASN A 520 -16.68 0.24 27.76
CA ASN A 520 -17.28 1.59 27.80
C ASN A 520 -16.52 2.61 26.94
N LYS A 521 -15.42 2.21 26.29
CA LYS A 521 -14.60 3.07 25.43
C LYS A 521 -14.27 2.39 24.11
N ILE A 522 -14.48 3.07 23.00
CA ILE A 522 -13.92 2.71 21.70
C ILE A 522 -12.68 3.55 21.44
N VAL A 523 -11.59 2.90 21.03
CA VAL A 523 -10.35 3.55 20.60
C VAL A 523 -10.09 3.19 19.14
N VAL A 524 -9.95 4.19 18.27
CA VAL A 524 -9.79 4.00 16.82
C VAL A 524 -8.40 4.46 16.38
N ILE A 525 -7.67 3.59 15.68
CA ILE A 525 -6.45 3.99 14.96
C ILE A 525 -6.80 4.56 13.58
N SER A 526 -7.10 5.86 13.56
CA SER A 526 -7.52 6.55 12.34
C SER A 526 -6.34 7.12 11.57
N GLY A 527 -6.37 7.00 10.25
CA GLY A 527 -5.53 7.83 9.39
C GLY A 527 -5.87 9.31 9.60
N VAL A 528 -4.87 10.18 9.54
CA VAL A 528 -5.01 11.63 9.78
C VAL A 528 -6.13 12.22 8.92
N GLY A 529 -6.08 11.97 7.61
CA GLY A 529 -7.06 12.46 6.63
C GLY A 529 -8.48 11.89 6.74
N VAL A 530 -8.75 10.99 7.69
CA VAL A 530 -10.09 10.41 7.94
C VAL A 530 -10.63 10.66 9.34
N ARG A 531 -9.91 11.37 10.22
CA ARG A 531 -10.40 11.69 11.58
C ARG A 531 -11.74 12.45 11.57
N GLN A 532 -11.90 13.38 10.63
CA GLN A 532 -13.15 14.13 10.41
C GLN A 532 -14.38 13.25 10.11
N TYR A 533 -14.18 12.02 9.62
CA TYR A 533 -15.28 11.06 9.50
C TYR A 533 -15.79 10.72 10.90
N TYR A 534 -14.91 10.20 11.76
CA TYR A 534 -15.23 9.78 13.13
C TYR A 534 -15.76 10.91 14.01
N TYR A 535 -15.24 12.14 13.87
CA TYR A 535 -15.76 13.30 14.63
C TYR A 535 -17.25 13.53 14.38
N LYS A 536 -17.72 13.35 13.15
CA LYS A 536 -19.16 13.44 12.81
C LYS A 536 -20.00 12.29 13.38
N GLN A 537 -19.40 11.31 14.06
CA GLN A 537 -20.08 10.22 14.76
C GLN A 537 -19.92 10.32 16.29
N GLY A 538 -19.42 11.45 16.79
CA GLY A 538 -19.26 11.72 18.23
C GLY A 538 -17.91 11.26 18.81
N TYR A 539 -16.94 10.90 17.96
CA TYR A 539 -15.58 10.64 18.42
C TYR A 539 -14.81 11.96 18.57
N HIS A 540 -13.73 11.95 19.35
CA HIS A 540 -12.80 13.09 19.48
C HIS A 540 -11.35 12.58 19.53
N LYS A 541 -10.39 13.47 19.24
CA LYS A 541 -8.96 13.14 19.27
C LYS A 541 -8.51 12.93 20.71
N GLU A 542 -7.79 11.84 20.97
CA GLU A 542 -7.09 11.57 22.23
C GLU A 542 -5.71 11.03 21.87
N ASN A 543 -4.70 11.91 21.97
CA ASN A 543 -3.31 11.63 21.54
C ASN A 543 -3.24 11.07 20.09
N PRO A 544 -2.65 9.89 19.76
CA PRO A 544 -2.61 9.43 18.37
C PRO A 544 -3.94 8.83 17.88
N TYR A 545 -4.92 8.62 18.77
CA TYR A 545 -6.17 7.92 18.49
C TYR A 545 -7.36 8.88 18.31
N VAL A 546 -8.49 8.28 17.90
CA VAL A 546 -9.82 8.88 17.99
C VAL A 546 -10.68 8.01 18.89
N VAL A 547 -11.32 8.59 19.88
CA VAL A 547 -12.01 7.83 20.93
C VAL A 547 -13.48 8.24 21.06
N LYS A 548 -14.29 7.34 21.60
CA LYS A 548 -15.67 7.61 22.01
C LYS A 548 -16.00 6.77 23.24
N TYR A 549 -16.57 7.43 24.25
CA TYR A 549 -17.17 6.75 25.40
C TYR A 549 -18.59 6.35 25.02
N ILE A 550 -18.95 5.08 25.23
CA ILE A 550 -20.16 4.46 24.68
C ILE A 550 -21.15 4.04 25.75
#